data_AF-M1IKD6-F1
#
_entry.id   AF-M1IKD6-F1
#
_cell.length_a   1.000
_cell.length_b   1.000
_cell.length_c   1.000
_cell.angle_alpha   90.00
_cell.angle_beta   90.00
_cell.angle_gamma   90.00
#
_symmetry.space_group_name_H-M   'P 1'
#
loop_
_entity.id
_entity.type
_entity.pdbx_description
1 polymer ?
#
loop_
_entity_poly.entity_id
_entity_poly.type
_entity_poly.pdbx_seq_one_letter_code
_entity_poly.pdbx_strand_id
1 'polypeptide(L)'
;MAKAKNEVPAVANPDDKLKALEAARLQIEKQFGQGSLMKLGNNSAIGNIEIIPSGSILLDEALGIGGYPRGRIIEIFGPESSGKTTIALHAVAEAQKQGGIAAFIDAEHALDPQYAKALGVNIDELWVSQPDTGEQALEIAESLVRSGAVDIIVIDSVAALTPQAEIAGEMGDSHMGLQARLMSQALRKLTAIIGKSNCMIIFINQIRMKIGVMFGSPETTTGGNALKFYASVRLDVRKIETLGKDEDEAWGNKIRVKVVKNKVAPPFRKVEMEILFGKGVCPYGSLLDSAVKQEIIGKSGSWYSYGDDKIGQGRPNAVKFLEENIDIAQKIEKELREKLFPGRPYVSSFVEKTKEQKEAQEKAVEALKKEDGSKDSASKAKKEEADDTAEEKPTASKTKKAEVVGLPADDSLF
;
A
#
# COMPACT_ATOMS: atom_id res chain seq x y z
N MET A 1 -44.50 -1.60 36.30
CA MET A 1 -43.06 -1.47 35.94
C MET A 1 -42.25 -2.07 37.06
N ALA A 2 -41.45 -3.12 36.82
CA ALA A 2 -40.53 -3.65 37.82
C ALA A 2 -39.18 -2.92 37.71
N LYS A 3 -38.64 -2.41 38.83
CA LYS A 3 -37.27 -1.87 38.85
C LYS A 3 -36.29 -3.03 38.78
N ALA A 4 -35.44 -3.07 37.75
CA ALA A 4 -34.29 -3.96 37.75
C ALA A 4 -33.35 -3.54 38.90
N LYS A 5 -33.06 -4.46 39.82
CA LYS A 5 -32.08 -4.26 40.89
C LYS A 5 -30.68 -4.39 40.30
N ASN A 6 -29.92 -3.29 40.27
CA ASN A 6 -28.48 -3.31 39.99
C ASN A 6 -27.68 -3.80 41.22
N GLU A 7 -28.04 -4.96 41.76
CA GLU A 7 -27.33 -5.63 42.84
C GLU A 7 -26.34 -6.62 42.23
N VAL A 8 -25.05 -6.23 42.17
CA VAL A 8 -23.97 -7.15 41.78
C VAL A 8 -23.74 -8.13 42.93
N PRO A 9 -23.94 -9.45 42.74
CA PRO A 9 -23.79 -10.41 43.83
C PRO A 9 -22.33 -10.49 44.30
N ALA A 10 -22.12 -10.33 45.61
CA ALA A 10 -20.81 -10.41 46.23
C ALA A 10 -20.34 -11.88 46.34
N VAL A 11 -19.82 -12.43 45.25
CA VAL A 11 -19.31 -13.80 45.22
C VAL A 11 -18.02 -13.90 46.05
N ALA A 12 -18.02 -14.72 47.10
CA ALA A 12 -16.89 -14.84 48.03
C ALA A 12 -15.79 -15.80 47.48
N ASN A 13 -16.17 -17.04 47.19
CA ASN A 13 -15.24 -18.13 46.84
C ASN A 13 -14.64 -18.03 45.42
N PRO A 14 -13.42 -18.57 45.18
CA PRO A 14 -12.82 -18.63 43.85
C PRO A 14 -13.64 -19.46 42.84
N ASP A 15 -14.11 -20.65 43.23
CA ASP A 15 -14.81 -21.56 42.31
C ASP A 15 -16.18 -21.01 41.90
N ASP A 16 -16.86 -20.32 42.81
CA ASP A 16 -18.15 -19.69 42.52
C ASP A 16 -17.97 -18.44 41.65
N LYS A 17 -16.82 -17.73 41.77
CA LYS A 17 -16.44 -16.67 40.81
C LYS A 17 -16.21 -17.25 39.41
N LEU A 18 -15.57 -18.42 39.31
CA LEU A 18 -15.36 -19.10 38.03
C LEU A 18 -16.70 -19.54 37.41
N LYS A 19 -17.59 -20.19 38.17
CA LYS A 19 -18.93 -20.56 37.68
C LYS A 19 -19.75 -19.35 37.23
N ALA A 20 -19.74 -18.27 38.00
CA ALA A 20 -20.44 -17.03 37.65
C ALA A 20 -19.86 -16.38 36.37
N LEU A 21 -18.53 -16.38 36.23
CA LEU A 21 -17.84 -15.88 35.05
C LEU A 21 -18.14 -16.73 33.81
N GLU A 22 -18.21 -18.06 33.93
CA GLU A 22 -18.53 -18.96 32.81
C GLU A 22 -20.01 -18.87 32.41
N ALA A 23 -20.94 -18.75 33.37
CA ALA A 23 -22.34 -18.46 33.08
C ALA A 23 -22.51 -17.11 32.34
N ALA A 24 -21.81 -16.07 32.80
CA ALA A 24 -21.76 -14.78 32.12
C ALA A 24 -21.14 -14.88 30.71
N ARG A 25 -20.04 -15.64 30.55
CA ARG A 25 -19.40 -15.88 29.25
C ARG A 25 -20.36 -16.55 28.27
N LEU A 26 -21.05 -17.61 28.68
CA LEU A 26 -22.04 -18.30 27.85
C LEU A 26 -23.24 -17.40 27.49
N GLN A 27 -23.67 -16.52 28.40
CA GLN A 27 -24.70 -15.53 28.09
C GLN A 27 -24.22 -14.50 27.06
N ILE A 28 -22.99 -14.00 27.18
CA ILE A 28 -22.36 -13.05 26.26
C ILE A 28 -22.12 -13.69 24.89
N GLU A 29 -21.64 -14.94 24.84
CA GLU A 29 -21.50 -15.72 23.61
C GLU A 29 -22.85 -16.01 22.92
N LYS A 30 -23.93 -16.23 23.70
CA LYS A 30 -25.28 -16.38 23.16
C LYS A 30 -25.90 -15.07 22.66
N GLN A 31 -25.55 -13.93 23.25
CA GLN A 31 -26.09 -12.61 22.87
C GLN A 31 -25.31 -11.94 21.72
N PHE A 32 -23.99 -12.13 21.66
CA PHE A 32 -23.09 -11.38 20.77
C PHE A 32 -22.26 -12.28 19.83
N GLY A 33 -22.52 -13.59 19.81
CA GLY A 33 -21.80 -14.58 19.02
C GLY A 33 -20.60 -15.20 19.75
N GLN A 34 -20.15 -16.36 19.27
CA GLN A 34 -18.96 -17.04 19.80
C GLN A 34 -17.73 -16.13 19.73
N GLY A 35 -16.88 -16.18 20.76
CA GLY A 35 -15.67 -15.36 20.82
C GLY A 35 -15.85 -13.91 21.25
N SER A 36 -17.08 -13.48 21.57
CA SER A 36 -17.36 -12.16 22.15
C SER A 36 -16.70 -11.92 23.52
N LEU A 37 -16.37 -13.00 24.26
CA LEU A 37 -15.54 -12.95 25.47
C LEU A 37 -14.62 -14.18 25.56
N MET A 38 -13.32 -13.99 25.36
CA MET A 38 -12.29 -15.04 25.38
C MET A 38 -11.19 -14.79 26.42
N LYS A 39 -10.51 -15.84 26.88
CA LYS A 39 -9.25 -15.74 27.63
C LYS A 39 -8.10 -15.42 26.67
N LEU A 40 -7.39 -14.31 26.92
CA LEU A 40 -6.34 -13.80 26.02
C LEU A 40 -5.26 -14.85 25.66
N GLY A 41 -4.78 -15.60 26.66
CA GLY A 41 -3.72 -16.61 26.48
C GLY A 41 -4.14 -17.90 25.77
N ASN A 42 -5.44 -18.13 25.54
CA ASN A 42 -5.94 -19.31 24.84
C ASN A 42 -6.04 -19.11 23.32
N ASN A 43 -5.76 -17.90 22.81
CA ASN A 43 -5.94 -17.56 21.41
C ASN A 43 -4.59 -17.38 20.70
N SER A 44 -4.16 -18.42 19.96
CA SER A 44 -2.91 -18.42 19.19
C SER A 44 -2.83 -17.30 18.15
N ALA A 45 -3.98 -16.83 17.63
CA ALA A 45 -4.07 -15.71 16.70
C ALA A 45 -3.60 -14.36 17.29
N ILE A 46 -3.46 -14.24 18.63
CA ILE A 46 -2.97 -13.02 19.27
C ILE A 46 -1.44 -12.94 19.27
N GLY A 47 -0.73 -14.08 19.17
CA GLY A 47 0.73 -14.11 19.04
C GLY A 47 1.20 -13.79 17.60
N ASN A 48 0.59 -14.44 16.62
CA ASN A 48 0.92 -14.27 15.20
C ASN A 48 0.01 -13.25 14.51
N ILE A 49 0.26 -11.97 14.79
CA ILE A 49 -0.22 -10.88 13.93
C ILE A 49 0.40 -11.07 12.54
N GLU A 50 -0.43 -11.42 11.56
CA GLU A 50 -0.09 -11.54 10.14
C GLU A 50 0.44 -10.22 9.59
N ILE A 51 1.32 -10.29 8.58
CA ILE A 51 1.96 -9.12 7.98
C ILE A 51 1.87 -9.09 6.47
N ILE A 52 2.16 -7.91 5.91
CA ILE A 52 2.58 -7.70 4.52
C ILE A 52 3.98 -7.07 4.60
N PRO A 53 5.03 -7.63 3.99
CA PRO A 53 6.36 -7.02 4.00
C PRO A 53 6.34 -5.62 3.39
N SER A 54 7.31 -4.78 3.73
CA SER A 54 7.35 -3.38 3.29
C SER A 54 8.15 -3.14 2.00
N GLY A 55 8.58 -4.19 1.31
CA GLY A 55 9.50 -4.15 0.18
C GLY A 55 10.96 -3.88 0.59
N SER A 56 11.24 -3.79 1.89
CA SER A 56 12.58 -3.60 2.43
C SER A 56 12.72 -4.20 3.83
N ILE A 57 13.66 -5.14 3.98
CA ILE A 57 13.97 -5.77 5.27
C ILE A 57 14.41 -4.76 6.33
N LEU A 58 14.97 -3.61 5.92
CA LEU A 58 15.36 -2.50 6.79
C LEU A 58 14.14 -1.83 7.46
N LEU A 59 13.05 -1.64 6.72
CA LEU A 59 11.80 -1.11 7.27
C LEU A 59 11.01 -2.20 8.01
N ASP A 60 11.05 -3.47 7.56
CA ASP A 60 10.50 -4.60 8.32
C ASP A 60 11.17 -4.73 9.71
N GLU A 61 12.49 -4.52 9.81
CA GLU A 61 13.24 -4.46 11.08
C GLU A 61 12.80 -3.25 11.93
N ALA A 62 12.60 -2.09 11.32
CA ALA A 62 12.11 -0.90 12.02
C ALA A 62 10.66 -1.05 12.52
N LEU A 63 9.81 -1.78 11.79
CA LEU A 63 8.45 -2.15 12.18
C LEU A 63 8.45 -3.21 13.28
N GLY A 64 9.48 -4.05 13.34
CA GLY A 64 9.77 -4.98 14.44
C GLY A 64 8.94 -6.26 14.48
N ILE A 65 8.09 -6.49 13.47
CA ILE A 65 7.27 -7.71 13.33
C ILE A 65 7.41 -8.40 11.96
N GLY A 66 8.36 -7.95 11.12
CA GLY A 66 8.60 -8.51 9.79
C GLY A 66 7.78 -7.88 8.65
N GLY A 67 7.02 -6.81 8.91
CA GLY A 67 6.23 -6.10 7.92
C GLY A 67 5.15 -5.21 8.55
N TYR A 68 4.24 -4.69 7.72
CA TYR A 68 3.05 -3.98 8.16
C TYR A 68 1.98 -4.95 8.70
N PRO A 69 1.31 -4.65 9.83
CA PRO A 69 0.31 -5.55 10.39
C PRO A 69 -1.01 -5.54 9.60
N ARG A 70 -1.44 -6.73 9.14
CA ARG A 70 -2.77 -6.96 8.55
C ARG A 70 -3.89 -6.67 9.57
N GLY A 71 -5.09 -6.36 9.07
CA GLY A 71 -6.25 -6.02 9.90
C GLY A 71 -6.05 -4.75 10.73
N ARG A 72 -5.28 -3.77 10.23
CA ARG A 72 -4.96 -2.50 10.91
C ARG A 72 -4.91 -1.31 9.97
N ILE A 73 -5.00 -0.12 10.57
CA ILE A 73 -4.75 1.17 9.94
C ILE A 73 -3.29 1.58 10.16
N ILE A 74 -2.64 2.08 9.10
CA ILE A 74 -1.30 2.69 9.09
C ILE A 74 -1.44 4.12 8.54
N GLU A 75 -0.61 5.04 9.05
CA GLU A 75 -0.48 6.40 8.50
C GLU A 75 0.97 6.62 8.05
N ILE A 76 1.19 6.99 6.78
CA ILE A 76 2.49 7.36 6.22
C ILE A 76 2.45 8.85 5.94
N PHE A 77 3.23 9.64 6.68
CA PHE A 77 3.22 11.09 6.56
C PHE A 77 4.63 11.68 6.43
N GLY A 78 4.71 12.86 5.84
CA GLY A 78 5.98 13.51 5.54
C GLY A 78 5.80 14.75 4.66
N PRO A 79 6.91 15.41 4.29
CA PRO A 79 6.92 16.44 3.25
C PRO A 79 6.47 15.90 1.88
N GLU A 80 6.32 16.81 0.92
CA GLU A 80 6.29 16.49 -0.51
C GLU A 80 7.60 15.80 -0.95
N SER A 81 7.53 15.02 -2.04
CA SER A 81 8.65 14.29 -2.65
C SER A 81 9.52 13.43 -1.70
N SER A 82 8.99 13.07 -0.53
CA SER A 82 9.68 12.28 0.50
C SER A 82 9.62 10.77 0.29
N GLY A 83 8.86 10.28 -0.71
CA GLY A 83 8.69 8.85 -1.01
C GLY A 83 7.48 8.17 -0.37
N LYS A 84 6.51 8.93 0.16
CA LYS A 84 5.29 8.39 0.82
C LYS A 84 4.55 7.38 -0.06
N THR A 85 4.20 7.79 -1.27
CA THR A 85 3.48 7.00 -2.29
C THR A 85 4.33 5.82 -2.77
N THR A 86 5.63 6.00 -3.00
CA THR A 86 6.58 4.91 -3.32
C THR A 86 6.54 3.79 -2.26
N ILE A 87 6.58 4.13 -0.97
CA ILE A 87 6.54 3.15 0.12
C ILE A 87 5.18 2.43 0.17
N ALA A 88 4.07 3.12 -0.09
CA ALA A 88 2.75 2.49 -0.14
C ALA A 88 2.57 1.59 -1.37
N LEU A 89 3.12 1.98 -2.52
CA LEU A 89 3.12 1.16 -3.74
C LEU A 89 4.00 -0.10 -3.59
N HIS A 90 5.11 -0.03 -2.85
CA HIS A 90 5.83 -1.24 -2.44
C HIS A 90 4.98 -2.15 -1.55
N ALA A 91 4.23 -1.62 -0.58
CA ALA A 91 3.31 -2.43 0.23
C ALA A 91 2.20 -3.10 -0.61
N VAL A 92 1.72 -2.41 -1.65
CA VAL A 92 0.79 -2.97 -2.66
C VAL A 92 1.44 -4.08 -3.46
N ALA A 93 2.65 -3.87 -3.99
CA ALA A 93 3.39 -4.87 -4.75
C ALA A 93 3.67 -6.14 -3.91
N GLU A 94 4.09 -5.98 -2.65
CA GLU A 94 4.32 -7.11 -1.74
C GLU A 94 3.01 -7.86 -1.40
N ALA A 95 1.87 -7.18 -1.30
CA ALA A 95 0.57 -7.83 -1.12
C ALA A 95 0.17 -8.65 -2.37
N GLN A 96 0.30 -8.06 -3.57
CA GLN A 96 -0.01 -8.74 -4.83
C GLN A 96 0.94 -9.92 -5.12
N LYS A 97 2.23 -9.84 -4.74
CA LYS A 97 3.18 -10.98 -4.79
C LYS A 97 2.71 -12.18 -3.96
N GLN A 98 2.01 -11.94 -2.86
CA GLN A 98 1.43 -12.98 -2.01
C GLN A 98 0.05 -13.48 -2.50
N GLY A 99 -0.42 -13.00 -3.67
CA GLY A 99 -1.74 -13.32 -4.21
C GLY A 99 -2.89 -12.52 -3.59
N GLY A 100 -2.59 -11.48 -2.80
CA GLY A 100 -3.60 -10.62 -2.18
C GLY A 100 -4.14 -9.55 -3.11
N ILE A 101 -5.41 -9.18 -2.93
CA ILE A 101 -6.10 -8.16 -3.73
C ILE A 101 -5.79 -6.76 -3.16
N ALA A 102 -5.41 -5.84 -4.04
CA ALA A 102 -5.06 -4.48 -3.69
C ALA A 102 -6.01 -3.45 -4.32
N ALA A 103 -6.31 -2.39 -3.56
CA ALA A 103 -7.01 -1.21 -4.04
C ALA A 103 -6.24 0.08 -3.72
N PHE A 104 -6.38 1.08 -4.58
CA PHE A 104 -5.78 2.40 -4.43
C PHE A 104 -6.84 3.49 -4.66
N ILE A 105 -7.05 4.34 -3.66
CA ILE A 105 -7.97 5.47 -3.72
C ILE A 105 -7.11 6.73 -3.90
N ASP A 106 -7.03 7.19 -5.14
CA ASP A 106 -6.22 8.31 -5.62
C ASP A 106 -7.05 9.60 -5.59
N ALA A 107 -7.11 10.23 -4.42
CA ALA A 107 -7.77 11.52 -4.21
C ALA A 107 -6.87 12.71 -4.57
N GLU A 108 -5.55 12.52 -4.71
CA GLU A 108 -4.64 13.52 -5.29
C GLU A 108 -4.63 13.51 -6.84
N HIS A 109 -5.32 12.55 -7.47
CA HIS A 109 -5.36 12.32 -8.93
C HIS A 109 -3.96 12.26 -9.57
N ALA A 110 -3.00 11.67 -8.84
CA ALA A 110 -1.57 11.77 -9.10
C ALA A 110 -0.86 10.40 -9.27
N LEU A 111 -1.62 9.30 -9.32
CA LEU A 111 -1.05 7.96 -9.50
C LEU A 111 -0.57 7.73 -10.94
N ASP A 112 0.75 7.67 -11.17
CA ASP A 112 1.34 7.20 -12.43
C ASP A 112 1.37 5.66 -12.51
N PRO A 113 0.63 5.03 -13.45
CA PRO A 113 0.67 3.58 -13.65
C PRO A 113 2.02 3.06 -14.15
N GLN A 114 2.81 3.86 -14.87
CA GLN A 114 4.11 3.44 -15.39
C GLN A 114 5.13 3.32 -14.25
N TYR A 115 5.24 4.34 -13.40
CA TYR A 115 6.04 4.29 -12.18
C TYR A 115 5.57 3.16 -11.26
N ALA A 116 4.26 3.02 -10.99
CA ALA A 116 3.74 1.93 -10.17
C ALA A 116 4.11 0.54 -10.72
N LYS A 117 4.01 0.33 -12.04
CA LYS A 117 4.44 -0.92 -12.70
C LYS A 117 5.94 -1.17 -12.53
N ALA A 118 6.76 -0.13 -12.61
CA ALA A 118 8.20 -0.21 -12.38
C ALA A 118 8.59 -0.49 -10.91
N LEU A 119 7.72 -0.17 -9.94
CA LEU A 119 7.84 -0.60 -8.54
C LEU A 119 7.43 -2.07 -8.31
N GLY A 120 6.96 -2.78 -9.35
CA GLY A 120 6.50 -4.16 -9.27
C GLY A 120 5.01 -4.32 -8.94
N VAL A 121 4.22 -3.25 -8.99
CA VAL A 121 2.75 -3.33 -8.86
C VAL A 121 2.16 -3.96 -10.12
N ASN A 122 1.29 -4.96 -9.92
CA ASN A 122 0.51 -5.53 -11.01
C ASN A 122 -0.69 -4.63 -11.32
N ILE A 123 -0.49 -3.70 -12.25
CA ILE A 123 -1.50 -2.70 -12.67
C ILE A 123 -2.78 -3.37 -13.19
N ASP A 124 -2.64 -4.49 -13.90
CA ASP A 124 -3.75 -5.19 -14.55
C ASP A 124 -4.74 -5.81 -13.52
N GLU A 125 -4.31 -5.93 -12.25
CA GLU A 125 -5.08 -6.45 -11.10
C GLU A 125 -5.17 -5.42 -9.94
N LEU A 126 -4.95 -4.12 -10.22
CA LEU A 126 -5.03 -3.05 -9.22
C LEU A 126 -6.37 -2.32 -9.32
N TRP A 127 -7.18 -2.39 -8.25
CA TRP A 127 -8.45 -1.66 -8.19
C TRP A 127 -8.23 -0.19 -7.86
N VAL A 128 -8.23 0.69 -8.88
CA VAL A 128 -8.07 2.14 -8.71
C VAL A 128 -9.44 2.83 -8.61
N SER A 129 -9.55 3.80 -7.70
CA SER A 129 -10.67 4.72 -7.60
C SER A 129 -10.16 6.15 -7.48
N GLN A 130 -10.72 7.05 -8.29
CA GLN A 130 -10.49 8.50 -8.23
C GLN A 130 -11.82 9.16 -7.83
N PRO A 131 -12.05 9.43 -6.53
CA PRO A 131 -13.33 9.91 -6.01
C PRO A 131 -13.44 11.45 -6.08
N ASP A 132 -14.65 11.94 -6.37
CA ASP A 132 -14.98 13.36 -6.41
C ASP A 132 -14.99 14.01 -5.01
N THR A 133 -15.21 13.22 -3.94
CA THR A 133 -15.39 13.73 -2.56
C THR A 133 -14.75 12.86 -1.49
N GLY A 134 -14.38 13.48 -0.36
CA GLY A 134 -13.85 12.78 0.81
C GLY A 134 -14.83 11.79 1.45
N GLU A 135 -16.15 12.08 1.42
CA GLU A 135 -17.19 11.14 1.82
C GLU A 135 -17.17 9.87 0.96
N GLN A 136 -17.29 10.01 -0.36
CA GLN A 136 -17.30 8.91 -1.34
C GLN A 136 -16.03 8.06 -1.25
N ALA A 137 -14.85 8.68 -1.12
CA ALA A 137 -13.57 7.99 -0.92
C ALA A 137 -13.61 7.05 0.30
N LEU A 138 -14.18 7.52 1.42
CA LEU A 138 -14.25 6.78 2.68
C LEU A 138 -15.39 5.73 2.68
N GLU A 139 -16.45 5.93 1.91
CA GLU A 139 -17.52 4.94 1.72
C GLU A 139 -17.14 3.82 0.73
N ILE A 140 -16.35 4.13 -0.30
CA ILE A 140 -15.68 3.13 -1.16
C ILE A 140 -14.73 2.30 -0.31
N ALA A 141 -13.89 2.93 0.51
CA ALA A 141 -13.02 2.20 1.46
C ALA A 141 -13.84 1.32 2.43
N GLU A 142 -14.93 1.82 3.02
CA GLU A 142 -15.78 1.03 3.90
C GLU A 142 -16.38 -0.19 3.17
N SER A 143 -16.81 -0.02 1.92
CA SER A 143 -17.42 -1.07 1.10
C SER A 143 -16.41 -2.16 0.72
N LEU A 144 -15.19 -1.76 0.30
CA LEU A 144 -14.11 -2.69 -0.01
C LEU A 144 -13.69 -3.51 1.23
N VAL A 145 -13.51 -2.87 2.40
CA VAL A 145 -13.21 -3.59 3.65
C VAL A 145 -14.33 -4.54 4.06
N ARG A 146 -15.59 -4.14 3.84
CA ARG A 146 -16.80 -4.91 4.17
C ARG A 146 -17.00 -6.12 3.26
N SER A 147 -16.48 -6.10 2.03
CA SER A 147 -16.52 -7.26 1.12
C SER A 147 -15.75 -8.47 1.66
N GLY A 148 -14.73 -8.23 2.49
CA GLY A 148 -13.80 -9.27 2.95
C GLY A 148 -12.79 -9.75 1.91
N ALA A 149 -12.82 -9.22 0.68
CA ALA A 149 -11.99 -9.68 -0.43
C ALA A 149 -10.67 -8.90 -0.62
N VAL A 150 -10.50 -7.73 0.01
CA VAL A 150 -9.36 -6.82 -0.24
C VAL A 150 -8.33 -6.88 0.89
N ASP A 151 -7.11 -7.29 0.59
CA ASP A 151 -5.99 -7.39 1.53
C ASP A 151 -5.41 -6.02 1.92
N ILE A 152 -5.31 -5.10 0.95
CA ILE A 152 -4.69 -3.79 1.16
C ILE A 152 -5.48 -2.69 0.43
N ILE A 153 -5.72 -1.57 1.13
CA ILE A 153 -6.24 -0.33 0.56
C ILE A 153 -5.24 0.79 0.86
N VAL A 154 -4.78 1.49 -0.19
CA VAL A 154 -4.06 2.76 -0.04
C VAL A 154 -5.03 3.92 -0.29
N ILE A 155 -4.91 4.98 0.49
CA ILE A 155 -5.65 6.24 0.30
C ILE A 155 -4.63 7.37 0.22
N ASP A 156 -4.45 7.92 -0.98
CA ASP A 156 -3.49 9.01 -1.29
C ASP A 156 -4.26 10.26 -1.75
N SER A 157 -4.47 11.29 -0.92
CA SER A 157 -4.07 11.38 0.50
C SER A 157 -5.15 12.01 1.36
N VAL A 158 -4.99 11.91 2.69
CA VAL A 158 -5.88 12.53 3.69
C VAL A 158 -6.00 14.05 3.51
N ALA A 159 -5.03 14.71 2.87
CA ALA A 159 -5.13 16.14 2.57
C ALA A 159 -6.21 16.43 1.52
N ALA A 160 -6.36 15.56 0.51
CA ALA A 160 -7.31 15.69 -0.60
C ALA A 160 -8.68 15.05 -0.33
N LEU A 161 -8.91 14.51 0.87
CA LEU A 161 -10.25 14.08 1.32
C LEU A 161 -11.10 15.32 1.66
N THR A 162 -11.44 16.10 0.64
CA THR A 162 -12.21 17.35 0.75
C THR A 162 -13.70 17.02 0.90
N PRO A 163 -14.39 17.49 1.96
CA PRO A 163 -15.82 17.22 2.15
C PRO A 163 -16.69 17.79 1.05
N GLN A 164 -17.80 17.12 0.69
CA GLN A 164 -18.69 17.56 -0.38
C GLN A 164 -19.22 19.00 -0.20
N ALA A 165 -19.50 19.44 1.03
CA ALA A 165 -19.95 20.80 1.30
C ALA A 165 -18.85 21.86 1.12
N GLU A 166 -17.58 21.48 1.26
CA GLU A 166 -16.42 22.35 1.02
C GLU A 166 -16.12 22.48 -0.48
N ILE A 167 -16.43 21.44 -1.28
CA ILE A 167 -16.37 21.46 -2.75
C ILE A 167 -17.54 22.25 -3.37
N ALA A 168 -18.72 22.21 -2.74
CA ALA A 168 -19.92 22.90 -3.21
C ALA A 168 -20.08 24.35 -2.69
N GLY A 169 -19.17 24.81 -1.82
CA GLY A 169 -19.14 26.18 -1.31
C GLY A 169 -18.31 27.13 -2.18
N GLU A 170 -18.31 28.42 -1.83
CA GLU A 170 -17.50 29.44 -2.51
C GLU A 170 -16.09 29.55 -1.92
N MET A 171 -15.13 30.05 -2.73
CA MET A 171 -13.74 30.24 -2.31
C MET A 171 -13.62 31.31 -1.21
N GLY A 172 -13.66 30.86 0.05
CA GLY A 172 -13.64 31.72 1.24
C GLY A 172 -14.56 31.22 2.36
N ASP A 173 -15.47 30.29 2.07
CA ASP A 173 -16.43 29.77 3.04
C ASP A 173 -15.77 29.02 4.20
N SER A 174 -16.21 29.33 5.43
CA SER A 174 -15.53 28.90 6.66
C SER A 174 -15.95 27.50 7.13
N HIS A 175 -15.47 26.47 6.43
CA HIS A 175 -15.73 25.05 6.71
C HIS A 175 -14.94 24.49 7.92
N MET A 176 -14.95 25.20 9.06
CA MET A 176 -14.10 24.94 10.23
C MET A 176 -14.16 23.48 10.73
N GLY A 177 -13.10 22.72 10.43
CA GLY A 177 -12.89 21.37 10.95
C GLY A 177 -13.78 20.28 10.34
N LEU A 178 -14.42 20.53 9.19
CA LEU A 178 -15.33 19.59 8.56
C LEU A 178 -14.64 18.25 8.20
N GLN A 179 -13.51 18.30 7.51
CA GLN A 179 -12.65 17.12 7.23
C GLN A 179 -12.27 16.34 8.51
N ALA A 180 -11.99 17.03 9.62
CA ALA A 180 -11.64 16.37 10.89
C ALA A 180 -12.84 15.65 11.53
N ARG A 181 -14.06 16.13 11.33
CA ARG A 181 -15.30 15.45 11.75
C ARG A 181 -15.57 14.22 10.87
N LEU A 182 -15.46 14.37 9.54
CA LEU A 182 -15.57 13.29 8.56
C LEU A 182 -14.63 12.13 8.89
N MET A 183 -13.32 12.40 9.02
CA MET A 183 -12.31 11.40 9.41
C MET A 183 -12.63 10.76 10.76
N SER A 184 -13.11 11.52 11.75
CA SER A 184 -13.49 10.99 13.06
C SER A 184 -14.70 10.04 13.02
N GLN A 185 -15.59 10.20 12.04
CA GLN A 185 -16.76 9.35 11.81
C GLN A 185 -16.37 8.09 11.01
N ALA A 186 -15.68 8.26 9.88
CA ALA A 186 -15.25 7.15 9.03
C ALA A 186 -14.32 6.18 9.75
N LEU A 187 -13.27 6.67 10.42
CA LEU A 187 -12.32 5.82 11.16
C LEU A 187 -13.00 5.02 12.28
N ARG A 188 -14.08 5.55 12.89
CA ARG A 188 -14.89 4.84 13.89
C ARG A 188 -15.65 3.66 13.28
N LYS A 189 -16.24 3.82 12.08
CA LYS A 189 -16.86 2.72 11.33
C LYS A 189 -15.79 1.69 10.91
N LEU A 190 -14.77 2.16 10.19
CA LEU A 190 -13.72 1.34 9.58
C LEU A 190 -13.00 0.45 10.60
N THR A 191 -12.61 0.99 11.75
CA THR A 191 -11.89 0.21 12.79
C THR A 191 -12.69 -1.00 13.30
N ALA A 192 -14.03 -0.95 13.27
CA ALA A 192 -14.88 -2.05 13.72
C ALA A 192 -15.02 -3.21 12.71
N ILE A 193 -14.64 -2.99 11.43
CA ILE A 193 -14.69 -3.99 10.37
C ILE A 193 -13.30 -4.46 9.90
N ILE A 194 -12.31 -3.56 9.87
CA ILE A 194 -10.90 -3.84 9.51
C ILE A 194 -10.33 -5.04 10.28
N GLY A 195 -10.57 -5.09 11.60
CA GLY A 195 -10.10 -6.19 12.46
C GLY A 195 -10.83 -7.52 12.29
N LYS A 196 -11.76 -7.63 11.32
CA LYS A 196 -12.52 -8.85 11.00
C LYS A 196 -12.25 -9.37 9.58
N SER A 197 -11.88 -8.50 8.64
CA SER A 197 -11.56 -8.87 7.26
C SER A 197 -10.06 -9.02 6.99
N ASN A 198 -9.20 -8.83 8.00
CA ASN A 198 -7.74 -8.73 7.89
C ASN A 198 -7.21 -7.70 6.86
N CYS A 199 -8.09 -6.88 6.27
CA CYS A 199 -7.73 -5.79 5.37
C CYS A 199 -6.82 -4.78 6.08
N MET A 200 -5.75 -4.38 5.40
CA MET A 200 -4.82 -3.34 5.84
C MET A 200 -5.17 -2.02 5.13
N ILE A 201 -5.29 -0.91 5.87
CA ILE A 201 -5.45 0.41 5.25
C ILE A 201 -4.23 1.29 5.51
N ILE A 202 -3.61 1.77 4.45
CA ILE A 202 -2.56 2.80 4.48
C ILE A 202 -3.19 4.13 4.09
N PHE A 203 -3.23 5.08 5.03
CA PHE A 203 -3.49 6.48 4.72
C PHE A 203 -2.16 7.20 4.48
N ILE A 204 -1.99 7.79 3.31
CA ILE A 204 -0.93 8.77 3.10
C ILE A 204 -1.43 10.14 3.58
N ASN A 205 -0.54 10.94 4.17
CA ASN A 205 -0.89 12.24 4.74
C ASN A 205 0.24 13.25 4.53
N GLN A 206 -0.09 14.53 4.41
CA GLN A 206 0.85 15.62 4.23
C GLN A 206 1.15 16.32 5.57
N ILE A 207 2.31 16.96 5.69
CA ILE A 207 2.61 17.85 6.82
C ILE A 207 2.00 19.25 6.56
N ARG A 208 1.52 19.88 7.63
CA ARG A 208 1.14 21.30 7.73
C ARG A 208 1.73 21.90 9.01
N MET A 209 1.94 23.20 9.04
CA MET A 209 2.42 23.91 10.23
C MET A 209 1.25 24.49 11.05
N LYS A 210 1.33 24.38 12.37
CA LYS A 210 0.44 25.10 13.29
C LYS A 210 0.99 26.49 13.59
N ILE A 211 0.23 27.50 13.19
CA ILE A 211 0.49 28.91 13.54
C ILE A 211 0.38 29.06 15.07
N GLY A 212 1.26 29.89 15.67
CA GLY A 212 1.23 30.23 17.10
C GLY A 212 1.94 29.25 18.05
N VAL A 213 2.59 28.19 17.54
CA VAL A 213 3.36 27.26 18.39
C VAL A 213 4.76 27.84 18.67
N MET A 214 4.95 28.39 19.87
CA MET A 214 6.25 28.93 20.34
C MET A 214 7.18 27.87 20.98
N PHE A 215 6.69 26.67 21.27
CA PHE A 215 7.48 25.61 21.94
C PHE A 215 7.11 24.22 21.44
N GLY A 216 8.10 23.35 21.24
CA GLY A 216 7.93 22.04 20.61
C GLY A 216 7.95 22.11 19.07
N SER A 217 7.49 21.04 18.41
CA SER A 217 7.37 21.04 16.93
C SER A 217 6.06 21.71 16.49
N PRO A 218 6.08 22.64 15.52
CA PRO A 218 4.87 23.20 14.92
C PRO A 218 4.19 22.23 13.93
N GLU A 219 4.84 21.12 13.56
CA GLU A 219 4.32 20.19 12.54
C GLU A 219 3.04 19.46 12.98
N THR A 220 2.14 19.25 12.03
CA THR A 220 0.96 18.42 12.21
C THR A 220 0.50 17.79 10.88
N THR A 221 -0.38 16.80 10.95
CA THR A 221 -0.96 16.13 9.76
C THR A 221 -2.44 16.49 9.59
N THR A 222 -2.96 16.41 8.36
CA THR A 222 -4.35 16.75 7.99
C THR A 222 -5.35 15.68 8.49
N GLY A 223 -6.66 15.91 8.31
CA GLY A 223 -7.69 15.03 8.89
C GLY A 223 -7.86 15.12 10.41
N GLY A 224 -7.27 16.13 11.05
CA GLY A 224 -7.38 16.38 12.49
C GLY A 224 -6.53 15.44 13.35
N ASN A 225 -7.13 14.86 14.39
CA ASN A 225 -6.42 13.99 15.35
C ASN A 225 -6.88 12.53 15.37
N ALA A 226 -8.02 12.18 14.76
CA ALA A 226 -8.57 10.83 14.83
C ALA A 226 -7.61 9.76 14.29
N LEU A 227 -7.04 9.98 13.11
CA LEU A 227 -6.09 9.05 12.49
C LEU A 227 -4.89 8.75 13.40
N LYS A 228 -4.38 9.79 14.09
CA LYS A 228 -3.26 9.70 15.04
C LYS A 228 -3.55 8.74 16.21
N PHE A 229 -4.83 8.55 16.60
CA PHE A 229 -5.25 7.59 17.62
C PHE A 229 -5.57 6.19 17.04
N TYR A 230 -6.35 6.13 15.97
CA TYR A 230 -6.78 4.86 15.35
C TYR A 230 -5.61 4.09 14.74
N ALA A 231 -4.72 4.76 13.97
CA ALA A 231 -3.55 4.14 13.35
C ALA A 231 -2.73 3.32 14.36
N SER A 232 -2.36 2.09 13.96
CA SER A 232 -1.53 1.17 14.75
C SER A 232 -0.05 1.39 14.51
N VAL A 233 0.32 1.76 13.29
CA VAL A 233 1.66 2.22 12.92
C VAL A 233 1.54 3.64 12.36
N ARG A 234 2.47 4.52 12.70
CA ARG A 234 2.64 5.82 12.02
C ARG A 234 4.11 5.97 11.60
N LEU A 235 4.32 6.25 10.32
CA LEU A 235 5.64 6.48 9.73
C LEU A 235 5.81 7.97 9.40
N ASP A 236 6.88 8.57 9.91
CA ASP A 236 7.39 9.89 9.52
C ASP A 236 8.50 9.65 8.48
N VAL A 237 8.26 10.06 7.23
CA VAL A 237 9.11 9.81 6.06
C VAL A 237 9.67 11.13 5.55
N ARG A 238 11.00 11.23 5.41
CA ARG A 238 11.67 12.45 4.94
C ARG A 238 12.82 12.14 3.99
N LYS A 239 13.00 12.95 2.95
CA LYS A 239 14.28 13.00 2.21
C LYS A 239 15.38 13.51 3.15
N ILE A 240 16.54 12.87 3.09
CA ILE A 240 17.78 13.32 3.73
C ILE A 240 18.64 14.06 2.70
N GLU A 241 18.78 13.45 1.53
CA GLU A 241 19.85 13.71 0.57
C GLU A 241 19.38 13.27 -0.82
N THR A 242 19.75 14.01 -1.87
CA THR A 242 19.56 13.59 -3.27
C THR A 242 20.78 12.78 -3.68
N LEU A 243 20.58 11.62 -4.32
CA LEU A 243 21.66 10.76 -4.81
C LEU A 243 21.93 11.11 -6.28
N GLY A 244 23.10 11.67 -6.57
CA GLY A 244 23.52 12.14 -7.90
C GLY A 244 25.04 12.32 -7.96
N LYS A 245 25.57 12.81 -9.09
CA LYS A 245 26.86 13.53 -9.10
C LYS A 245 26.62 15.00 -8.75
N ASP A 246 25.69 15.58 -9.48
CA ASP A 246 25.16 16.94 -9.39
C ASP A 246 23.62 16.86 -9.43
N GLU A 247 22.90 17.97 -9.26
CA GLU A 247 21.42 17.95 -9.23
C GLU A 247 20.80 17.49 -10.56
N ASP A 248 21.41 17.83 -11.70
CA ASP A 248 20.97 17.40 -13.04
C ASP A 248 21.21 15.91 -13.33
N GLU A 249 22.17 15.28 -12.64
CA GLU A 249 22.44 13.83 -12.71
C GLU A 249 21.93 13.06 -11.46
N ALA A 250 20.82 13.51 -10.88
CA ALA A 250 20.17 12.82 -9.78
C ALA A 250 19.53 11.49 -10.22
N TRP A 251 19.96 10.38 -9.62
CA TRP A 251 19.48 9.01 -9.88
C TRP A 251 18.64 8.42 -8.73
N GLY A 252 18.52 9.12 -7.60
CA GLY A 252 17.63 8.74 -6.51
C GLY A 252 17.58 9.72 -5.35
N ASN A 253 16.95 9.31 -4.26
CA ASN A 253 16.89 10.02 -2.99
C ASN A 253 17.20 9.07 -1.84
N LYS A 254 18.06 9.49 -0.90
CA LYS A 254 18.21 8.83 0.40
C LYS A 254 17.13 9.35 1.33
N ILE A 255 16.33 8.45 1.89
CA ILE A 255 15.20 8.76 2.77
C ILE A 255 15.43 8.21 4.18
N ARG A 256 14.85 8.88 5.18
CA ARG A 256 14.76 8.39 6.57
C ARG A 256 13.31 8.09 6.89
N VAL A 257 13.04 6.89 7.37
CA VAL A 257 11.74 6.47 7.89
C VAL A 257 11.85 6.31 9.41
N LYS A 258 10.97 6.98 10.15
CA LYS A 258 10.89 6.92 11.62
C LYS A 258 9.53 6.39 12.03
N VAL A 259 9.51 5.31 12.81
CA VAL A 259 8.28 4.70 13.33
C VAL A 259 7.81 5.51 14.56
N VAL A 260 7.14 6.65 14.34
CA VAL A 260 6.71 7.56 15.43
C VAL A 260 5.60 6.99 16.30
N LYS A 261 4.92 5.94 15.86
CA LYS A 261 3.97 5.15 16.66
C LYS A 261 3.98 3.70 16.19
N ASN A 262 3.94 2.78 17.15
CA ASN A 262 3.80 1.35 16.92
C ASN A 262 2.95 0.76 18.05
N LYS A 263 1.89 -0.01 17.72
CA LYS A 263 1.03 -0.74 18.67
C LYS A 263 1.34 -2.25 18.73
N VAL A 264 2.29 -2.73 17.94
CA VAL A 264 2.56 -4.17 17.73
C VAL A 264 4.01 -4.58 18.03
N ALA A 265 4.94 -3.62 18.08
CA ALA A 265 6.32 -3.76 18.55
C ALA A 265 6.84 -2.42 19.10
N PRO A 266 8.06 -2.33 19.65
CA PRO A 266 8.60 -1.07 20.19
C PRO A 266 8.66 0.07 19.15
N PRO A 267 8.16 1.28 19.48
CA PRO A 267 8.20 2.44 18.59
C PRO A 267 9.57 3.12 18.55
N PHE A 268 9.65 4.23 17.81
CA PHE A 268 10.77 5.17 17.69
C PHE A 268 12.05 4.65 17.02
N ARG A 269 12.04 3.40 16.55
CA ARG A 269 13.02 2.90 15.56
C ARG A 269 13.06 3.85 14.34
N LYS A 270 14.27 4.05 13.81
CA LYS A 270 14.56 4.83 12.61
C LYS A 270 15.35 3.93 11.66
N VAL A 271 15.15 4.11 10.36
CA VAL A 271 15.98 3.49 9.34
C VAL A 271 16.19 4.43 8.17
N GLU A 272 17.27 4.21 7.42
CA GLU A 272 17.60 4.94 6.20
C GLU A 272 17.56 3.97 5.03
N MET A 273 16.99 4.41 3.91
CA MET A 273 16.81 3.61 2.70
C MET A 273 17.03 4.50 1.47
N GLU A 274 17.27 3.89 0.31
CA GLU A 274 17.49 4.59 -0.94
C GLU A 274 16.32 4.30 -1.88
N ILE A 275 15.65 5.35 -2.36
CA ILE A 275 14.67 5.27 -3.45
C ILE A 275 15.39 5.68 -4.73
N LEU A 276 15.55 4.73 -5.65
CA LEU A 276 16.08 4.94 -6.99
C LEU A 276 14.96 5.41 -7.91
N PHE A 277 15.22 6.39 -8.78
CA PHE A 277 14.23 6.82 -9.77
C PHE A 277 13.95 5.69 -10.78
N GLY A 278 12.68 5.51 -11.14
CA GLY A 278 12.24 4.41 -12.01
C GLY A 278 12.40 2.98 -11.46
N LYS A 279 12.91 2.77 -10.24
CA LYS A 279 13.03 1.43 -9.62
C LYS A 279 12.50 1.32 -8.18
N GLY A 280 12.37 2.43 -7.46
CA GLY A 280 11.88 2.43 -6.08
C GLY A 280 12.95 2.09 -5.03
N VAL A 281 12.50 1.57 -3.89
CA VAL A 281 13.38 1.10 -2.81
C VAL A 281 14.14 -0.13 -3.29
N CYS A 282 15.48 -0.09 -3.26
CA CYS A 282 16.29 -1.25 -3.64
C CYS A 282 16.21 -2.36 -2.56
N PRO A 283 15.62 -3.54 -2.85
CA PRO A 283 15.47 -4.59 -1.84
C PRO A 283 16.82 -5.29 -1.57
N TYR A 284 17.65 -5.47 -2.60
CA TYR A 284 18.98 -6.09 -2.48
C TYR A 284 19.99 -5.19 -1.73
N GLY A 285 19.93 -3.87 -1.94
CA GLY A 285 20.67 -2.89 -1.13
C GLY A 285 20.24 -2.93 0.34
N SER A 286 18.93 -2.97 0.59
CA SER A 286 18.37 -3.13 1.93
C SER A 286 18.81 -4.44 2.61
N LEU A 287 18.85 -5.54 1.84
CA LEU A 287 19.29 -6.86 2.29
C LEU A 287 20.78 -6.84 2.67
N LEU A 288 21.63 -6.30 1.80
CA LEU A 288 23.07 -6.17 2.05
C LEU A 288 23.36 -5.32 3.31
N ASP A 289 22.75 -4.13 3.40
CA ASP A 289 23.01 -3.22 4.52
C ASP A 289 22.51 -3.79 5.87
N SER A 290 21.42 -4.57 5.87
CA SER A 290 20.92 -5.27 7.07
C SER A 290 21.74 -6.53 7.40
N ALA A 291 22.13 -7.33 6.41
CA ALA A 291 22.94 -8.54 6.61
C ALA A 291 24.36 -8.23 7.11
N VAL A 292 24.96 -7.12 6.67
CA VAL A 292 26.24 -6.61 7.20
C VAL A 292 26.08 -6.15 8.66
N LYS A 293 25.00 -5.41 8.97
CA LYS A 293 24.67 -4.98 10.34
C LYS A 293 24.40 -6.15 11.29
N GLN A 294 23.93 -7.29 10.76
CA GLN A 294 23.70 -8.52 11.52
C GLN A 294 24.85 -9.53 11.42
N GLU A 295 26.02 -9.12 10.90
CA GLU A 295 27.25 -9.93 10.82
C GLU A 295 27.10 -11.24 10.01
N ILE A 296 26.10 -11.33 9.12
CA ILE A 296 25.90 -12.43 8.17
C ILE A 296 26.80 -12.24 6.95
N ILE A 297 26.95 -10.99 6.49
CA ILE A 297 27.92 -10.60 5.45
C ILE A 297 29.10 -9.90 6.14
N GLY A 298 30.29 -10.47 6.00
CA GLY A 298 31.53 -9.87 6.45
C GLY A 298 31.91 -8.65 5.61
N LYS A 299 32.52 -7.64 6.24
CA LYS A 299 33.02 -6.44 5.55
C LYS A 299 34.45 -6.11 5.97
N SER A 300 35.38 -6.21 5.03
CA SER A 300 36.81 -5.92 5.22
C SER A 300 37.21 -4.72 4.38
N GLY A 301 37.12 -3.53 4.98
CA GLY A 301 37.35 -2.26 4.29
C GLY A 301 36.30 -2.01 3.20
N SER A 302 36.72 -2.10 1.94
CA SER A 302 35.83 -1.98 0.76
C SER A 302 35.31 -3.32 0.23
N TRP A 303 35.80 -4.46 0.72
CA TRP A 303 35.34 -5.79 0.30
C TRP A 303 34.22 -6.33 1.19
N TYR A 304 33.29 -7.06 0.57
CA TYR A 304 32.23 -7.83 1.23
C TYR A 304 32.43 -9.33 0.97
N SER A 305 32.10 -10.17 1.96
CA SER A 305 32.13 -11.63 1.86
C SER A 305 30.94 -12.30 2.55
N TYR A 306 30.54 -13.48 2.07
CA TYR A 306 29.52 -14.32 2.69
C TYR A 306 30.12 -15.71 2.95
N GLY A 307 30.32 -16.05 4.23
CA GLY A 307 31.27 -17.09 4.60
C GLY A 307 32.68 -16.76 4.07
N ASP A 308 33.33 -17.75 3.45
CA ASP A 308 34.66 -17.60 2.85
C ASP A 308 34.63 -16.92 1.45
N ASP A 309 33.46 -16.86 0.80
CA ASP A 309 33.32 -16.34 -0.56
C ASP A 309 33.26 -14.81 -0.63
N LYS A 310 34.00 -14.21 -1.57
CA LYS A 310 34.01 -12.74 -1.79
C LYS A 310 32.91 -12.33 -2.76
N ILE A 311 31.83 -11.74 -2.24
CA ILE A 311 30.67 -11.30 -3.05
C ILE A 311 30.92 -10.01 -3.84
N GLY A 312 31.93 -9.20 -3.48
CA GLY A 312 32.34 -8.06 -4.30
C GLY A 312 33.13 -6.96 -3.58
N GLN A 313 33.68 -6.04 -4.36
CA GLN A 313 34.34 -4.83 -3.87
C GLN A 313 33.45 -3.60 -4.10
N GLY A 314 33.11 -2.89 -3.04
CA GLY A 314 32.20 -1.75 -3.06
C GLY A 314 30.71 -2.16 -3.03
N ARG A 315 29.86 -1.29 -2.47
CA ARG A 315 28.43 -1.57 -2.29
C ARG A 315 27.70 -1.86 -3.62
N PRO A 316 27.93 -1.13 -4.73
CA PRO A 316 27.23 -1.41 -6.00
C PRO A 316 27.50 -2.81 -6.54
N ASN A 317 28.74 -3.31 -6.46
CA ASN A 317 29.08 -4.64 -6.95
C ASN A 317 28.50 -5.75 -6.06
N ALA A 318 28.49 -5.56 -4.74
CA ALA A 318 27.86 -6.52 -3.82
C ALA A 318 26.33 -6.55 -3.96
N VAL A 319 25.68 -5.41 -4.24
CA VAL A 319 24.24 -5.37 -4.58
C VAL A 319 23.99 -6.09 -5.91
N LYS A 320 24.79 -5.79 -6.94
CA LYS A 320 24.68 -6.45 -8.25
C LYS A 320 24.87 -7.98 -8.14
N PHE A 321 25.81 -8.46 -7.32
CA PHE A 321 25.98 -9.89 -7.07
C PHE A 321 24.71 -10.54 -6.49
N LEU A 322 24.02 -9.86 -5.57
CA LEU A 322 22.74 -10.35 -5.01
C LEU A 322 21.58 -10.26 -6.01
N GLU A 323 21.59 -9.27 -6.93
CA GLU A 323 20.64 -9.18 -8.06
C GLU A 323 20.85 -10.33 -9.08
N GLU A 324 22.10 -10.73 -9.34
CA GLU A 324 22.45 -11.83 -10.25
C GLU A 324 22.30 -13.23 -9.62
N ASN A 325 22.36 -13.35 -8.29
CA ASN A 325 22.34 -14.64 -7.56
C ASN A 325 21.15 -14.73 -6.58
N ILE A 326 19.94 -14.82 -7.14
CA ILE A 326 18.67 -14.82 -6.38
C ILE A 326 18.63 -15.91 -5.29
N ASP A 327 19.13 -17.12 -5.56
CA ASP A 327 19.18 -18.22 -4.58
C ASP A 327 19.98 -17.85 -3.32
N ILE A 328 21.09 -17.11 -3.50
CA ILE A 328 21.93 -16.63 -2.40
C ILE A 328 21.21 -15.48 -1.67
N ALA A 329 20.57 -14.58 -2.40
CA ALA A 329 19.77 -13.51 -1.79
C ALA A 329 18.60 -14.04 -0.94
N GLN A 330 17.87 -15.06 -1.43
CA GLN A 330 16.80 -15.73 -0.66
C GLN A 330 17.35 -16.49 0.57
N LYS A 331 18.50 -17.17 0.44
CA LYS A 331 19.16 -17.83 1.58
C LYS A 331 19.52 -16.82 2.67
N ILE A 332 20.12 -15.69 2.30
CA ILE A 332 20.49 -14.60 3.22
C ILE A 332 19.24 -13.91 3.79
N GLU A 333 18.18 -13.68 3.00
CA GLU A 333 16.91 -13.14 3.52
C GLU A 333 16.31 -14.08 4.57
N LYS A 334 16.31 -15.39 4.33
CA LYS A 334 15.80 -16.38 5.27
C LYS A 334 16.59 -16.41 6.58
N GLU A 335 17.92 -16.52 6.49
CA GLU A 335 18.83 -16.51 7.64
C GLU A 335 18.65 -15.22 8.48
N LEU A 336 18.53 -14.07 7.79
CA LEU A 336 18.28 -12.76 8.40
C LEU A 336 16.88 -12.66 9.04
N ARG A 337 15.82 -13.12 8.37
CA ARG A 337 14.44 -13.09 8.92
C ARG A 337 14.29 -14.04 10.11
N GLU A 338 14.94 -15.21 10.10
CA GLU A 338 14.96 -16.13 11.24
C GLU A 338 15.69 -15.52 12.45
N LYS A 339 16.81 -14.81 12.23
CA LYS A 339 17.56 -14.07 13.27
C LYS A 339 16.81 -12.86 13.82
N LEU A 340 16.10 -12.10 12.97
CA LEU A 340 15.37 -10.88 13.35
C LEU A 340 13.98 -11.15 13.94
N PHE A 341 13.29 -12.21 13.50
CA PHE A 341 11.89 -12.48 13.81
C PHE A 341 11.65 -13.94 14.26
N PRO A 342 12.34 -14.41 15.32
CA PRO A 342 12.28 -15.82 15.74
C PRO A 342 10.85 -16.28 16.04
N GLY A 343 10.49 -17.45 15.51
CA GLY A 343 9.17 -18.07 15.68
C GLY A 343 8.07 -17.56 14.75
N ARG A 344 8.35 -16.62 13.84
CA ARG A 344 7.42 -16.22 12.77
C ARG A 344 7.58 -17.09 11.51
N PRO A 345 6.51 -17.31 10.72
CA PRO A 345 6.65 -17.93 9.41
C PRO A 345 7.50 -17.05 8.48
N TYR A 346 8.34 -17.67 7.67
CA TYR A 346 9.11 -16.97 6.64
C TYR A 346 8.18 -16.48 5.52
N VAL A 347 8.16 -15.17 5.31
CA VAL A 347 7.55 -14.50 4.16
C VAL A 347 8.69 -13.81 3.42
N SER A 348 8.95 -14.21 2.17
CA SER A 348 10.01 -13.62 1.35
C SER A 348 9.51 -12.36 0.64
N SER A 349 10.39 -11.36 0.48
CA SER A 349 10.17 -10.24 -0.44
C SER A 349 10.65 -10.54 -1.88
N PHE A 350 11.37 -11.65 -2.08
CA PHE A 350 11.95 -12.08 -3.36
C PHE A 350 11.21 -13.27 -3.99
N VAL A 351 9.89 -13.36 -3.79
CA VAL A 351 9.03 -14.41 -4.36
C VAL A 351 8.99 -14.30 -5.90
N GLU A 352 9.55 -15.29 -6.58
CA GLU A 352 9.14 -15.61 -7.95
C GLU A 352 7.68 -16.08 -7.94
N LYS A 353 6.86 -15.63 -8.91
CA LYS A 353 5.59 -16.30 -9.21
C LYS A 353 5.88 -17.80 -9.46
N THR A 354 5.34 -18.69 -8.65
CA THR A 354 5.53 -20.13 -8.81
C THR A 354 5.03 -20.58 -10.19
N LYS A 355 5.57 -21.68 -10.73
CA LYS A 355 5.11 -22.21 -12.03
C LYS A 355 3.59 -22.43 -12.04
N GLU A 356 3.03 -22.92 -10.95
CA GLU A 356 1.59 -23.13 -10.79
C GLU A 356 0.79 -21.82 -10.86
N GLN A 357 1.31 -20.71 -10.31
CA GLN A 357 0.69 -19.38 -10.45
C GLN A 357 0.85 -18.79 -11.86
N LYS A 358 2.00 -18.99 -12.52
CA LYS A 358 2.20 -18.62 -13.93
C LYS A 358 1.21 -19.37 -14.82
N GLU A 359 1.11 -20.69 -14.66
CA GLU A 359 0.14 -21.54 -15.36
C GLU A 359 -1.33 -21.20 -15.04
N ALA A 360 -1.66 -20.87 -13.78
CA ALA A 360 -3.02 -20.47 -13.40
C ALA A 360 -3.41 -19.13 -14.05
N GLN A 361 -2.49 -18.16 -14.07
CA GLN A 361 -2.73 -16.88 -14.74
C GLN A 361 -2.81 -17.03 -16.26
N GLU A 362 -1.97 -17.88 -16.86
CA GLU A 362 -2.06 -18.23 -18.29
C GLU A 362 -3.39 -18.91 -18.63
N LYS A 363 -3.84 -19.89 -17.83
CA LYS A 363 -5.14 -20.57 -18.02
C LYS A 363 -6.32 -19.62 -17.82
N ALA A 364 -6.24 -18.66 -16.90
CA ALA A 364 -7.26 -17.62 -16.72
C ALA A 364 -7.32 -16.65 -17.93
N VAL A 365 -6.17 -16.19 -18.41
CA VAL A 365 -6.06 -15.34 -19.61
C VAL A 365 -6.51 -16.09 -20.88
N GLU A 366 -6.26 -17.40 -20.97
CA GLU A 366 -6.74 -18.24 -22.07
C GLU A 366 -8.26 -18.48 -22.00
N ALA A 367 -8.83 -18.61 -20.80
CA ALA A 367 -10.28 -18.71 -20.61
C ALA A 367 -11.00 -17.41 -21.04
N LEU A 368 -10.52 -16.25 -20.59
CA LEU A 368 -11.06 -14.93 -20.98
C LEU A 368 -11.01 -14.71 -22.50
N LYS A 369 -9.91 -15.13 -23.16
CA LYS A 369 -9.79 -15.08 -24.63
C LYS A 369 -10.76 -16.03 -25.35
N LYS A 370 -11.14 -17.15 -24.74
CA LYS A 370 -12.14 -18.09 -25.30
C LYS A 370 -13.58 -17.55 -25.14
N GLU A 371 -13.87 -16.79 -24.09
CA GLU A 371 -15.17 -16.13 -23.93
C GLU A 371 -15.38 -15.00 -24.95
N ASP A 372 -14.41 -14.10 -25.14
CA ASP A 372 -14.53 -13.04 -26.16
C ASP A 372 -14.48 -13.59 -27.60
N GLY A 373 -13.69 -14.65 -27.84
CA GLY A 373 -13.68 -15.37 -29.12
C GLY A 373 -15.03 -15.97 -29.54
N SER A 374 -15.99 -16.12 -28.60
CA SER A 374 -17.36 -16.53 -28.93
C SER A 374 -18.19 -15.40 -29.55
N LYS A 375 -17.98 -14.14 -29.15
CA LYS A 375 -18.81 -12.99 -29.56
C LYS A 375 -18.55 -12.58 -31.00
N ASP A 376 -17.31 -12.70 -31.48
CA ASP A 376 -16.93 -12.36 -32.86
C ASP A 376 -17.47 -13.35 -33.91
N SER A 377 -18.04 -14.48 -33.49
CA SER A 377 -18.81 -15.36 -34.39
C SER A 377 -20.19 -14.80 -34.74
N ALA A 378 -20.80 -14.01 -33.84
CA ALA A 378 -22.13 -13.45 -34.01
C ALA A 378 -22.15 -12.13 -34.82
N SER A 379 -21.01 -11.44 -34.93
CA SER A 379 -20.88 -10.16 -35.64
C SER A 379 -20.77 -10.31 -37.16
N LYS A 380 -20.23 -11.44 -37.65
CA LYS A 380 -20.07 -11.71 -39.10
C LYS A 380 -21.33 -12.20 -39.80
N ALA A 381 -22.19 -12.96 -39.12
CA ALA A 381 -23.40 -13.56 -39.68
C ALA A 381 -24.56 -12.57 -39.99
N LYS A 382 -24.28 -11.26 -40.04
CA LYS A 382 -25.25 -10.18 -40.33
C LYS A 382 -24.74 -9.17 -41.37
N LYS A 383 -23.78 -9.54 -42.21
CA LYS A 383 -23.21 -8.67 -43.25
C LYS A 383 -23.23 -9.21 -44.69
N GLU A 384 -23.78 -10.41 -44.92
CA GLU A 384 -23.85 -11.05 -46.25
C GLU A 384 -25.25 -11.02 -46.88
N GLU A 385 -26.21 -10.27 -46.31
CA GLU A 385 -27.61 -10.22 -46.75
C GLU A 385 -28.06 -8.78 -47.13
N ALA A 386 -27.12 -7.91 -47.51
CA ALA A 386 -27.38 -6.49 -47.76
C ALA A 386 -26.43 -5.83 -48.78
N ASP A 387 -26.14 -6.50 -49.90
CA ASP A 387 -25.44 -5.88 -51.05
C ASP A 387 -25.83 -6.53 -52.40
N ASP A 388 -27.10 -6.34 -52.81
CA ASP A 388 -27.55 -6.63 -54.19
C ASP A 388 -28.75 -5.76 -54.58
N THR A 389 -28.50 -4.57 -55.15
CA THR A 389 -29.33 -3.95 -56.21
C THR A 389 -28.75 -2.63 -56.73
N ALA A 390 -29.10 -2.31 -58.00
CA ALA A 390 -28.97 -1.02 -58.69
C ALA A 390 -27.56 -0.58 -59.17
N GLU A 391 -27.27 -0.87 -60.45
CA GLU A 391 -26.29 -0.15 -61.25
C GLU A 391 -26.77 1.29 -61.60
N GLU A 392 -25.84 2.24 -61.79
CA GLU A 392 -25.77 3.01 -63.05
C GLU A 392 -24.43 3.75 -63.24
N LYS A 393 -24.14 4.13 -64.50
CA LYS A 393 -22.97 4.87 -65.01
C LYS A 393 -23.50 5.96 -65.97
N PRO A 394 -22.77 7.06 -66.32
CA PRO A 394 -21.32 7.16 -66.58
C PRO A 394 -20.66 8.27 -65.73
N THR A 395 -19.59 9.05 -66.03
CA THR A 395 -18.87 9.39 -67.28
C THR A 395 -17.41 9.81 -67.03
N ALA A 396 -16.63 9.99 -68.09
CA ALA A 396 -15.19 10.29 -68.10
C ALA A 396 -14.84 11.79 -67.95
N SER A 397 -13.59 12.09 -67.52
CA SER A 397 -12.67 12.94 -68.29
C SER A 397 -11.20 12.85 -67.81
N LYS A 398 -10.29 13.46 -68.59
CA LYS A 398 -8.83 13.66 -68.35
C LYS A 398 -8.65 15.08 -67.71
N THR A 399 -7.47 15.62 -67.31
CA THR A 399 -6.08 15.45 -67.77
C THR A 399 -5.05 16.18 -66.84
N LYS A 400 -3.78 15.73 -66.82
CA LYS A 400 -2.50 16.51 -66.71
C LYS A 400 -2.23 17.55 -65.57
N LYS A 401 -1.19 17.23 -64.77
CA LYS A 401 0.11 17.94 -64.52
C LYS A 401 0.21 19.40 -63.98
N ALA A 402 1.24 19.55 -63.11
CA ALA A 402 2.16 20.71 -62.92
C ALA A 402 1.66 21.97 -62.15
N GLU A 403 2.51 22.78 -61.47
CA GLU A 403 3.83 22.59 -60.80
C GLU A 403 4.17 23.83 -59.92
N VAL A 404 4.77 23.61 -58.73
CA VAL A 404 5.73 24.52 -58.00
C VAL A 404 5.22 25.90 -57.48
N VAL A 405 5.99 26.50 -56.55
CA VAL A 405 5.84 27.81 -55.86
C VAL A 405 4.70 27.84 -54.80
N GLY A 406 4.88 28.40 -53.61
CA GLY A 406 6.06 28.97 -52.93
C GLY A 406 5.65 29.74 -51.65
N LEU A 407 6.56 29.86 -50.66
CA LEU A 407 6.31 30.61 -49.42
C LEU A 407 6.24 32.13 -49.67
N PRO A 408 5.58 32.89 -48.78
CA PRO A 408 6.34 33.55 -47.71
C PRO A 408 5.84 33.23 -46.29
N ALA A 409 6.57 33.70 -45.29
CA ALA A 409 6.18 33.73 -43.88
C ALA A 409 5.82 35.16 -43.46
N ASP A 410 4.99 35.28 -42.40
CA ASP A 410 4.80 36.41 -41.47
C ASP A 410 3.49 36.14 -40.69
N ASP A 411 3.25 36.63 -39.47
CA ASP A 411 4.13 36.96 -38.34
C ASP A 411 3.24 37.06 -37.06
N SER A 412 3.86 37.08 -35.88
CA SER A 412 3.32 37.59 -34.61
C SER A 412 2.14 36.88 -33.88
N LEU A 413 2.44 36.48 -32.63
CA LEU A 413 1.64 36.72 -31.40
C LEU A 413 0.13 36.42 -31.39
N PHE A 414 -0.26 35.38 -30.65
CA PHE A 414 -0.94 35.55 -29.35
C PHE A 414 -0.70 34.35 -28.42
#